data_AF-S6CWR0-F1
#
_entry.id   AF-S6CWR0-F1
#
_cell.length_a   1.000
_cell.length_b   1.000
_cell.length_c   1.000
_cell.angle_alpha   90.00
_cell.angle_beta   90.00
_cell.angle_gamma   90.00
#
_symmetry.space_group_name_H-M   'P 1'
#
loop_
_entity.id
_entity.type
_entity.pdbx_description
1 polymer ?
#
loop_
_entity_poly.entity_id
_entity_poly.type
_entity_poly.pdbx_seq_one_letter_code
_entity_poly.pdbx_strand_id
1 'polypeptide(L)'
;MLSARSYSGGNYFHETCEAGSLALLMRAEEWMDQPISSILTRTNYNGEQCTHILVRNKDIYAQEMMNIVLKLGADINGKEGLGGFTPLHLCVYERNYELAEWLCRAPGINLEATNFAGQTVYQFALERNDIQIMEILRKAGAKCEP
;
A
#
# COMPACT_ATOMS: atom_id res chain seq x y z
N MET A 1 15.88 17.50 -0.11
CA MET A 1 16.28 16.44 0.84
C MET A 1 15.10 15.47 0.90
N LEU A 2 15.26 14.20 0.50
CA LEU A 2 14.13 13.27 0.30
C LEU A 2 13.28 13.01 1.57
N SER A 3 13.87 13.25 2.74
CA SER A 3 13.25 13.17 4.06
C SER A 3 12.59 14.48 4.52
N ALA A 4 12.69 15.57 3.76
CA ALA A 4 12.04 16.84 4.10
C ALA A 4 10.52 16.64 4.20
N ARG A 5 9.89 17.36 5.13
CA ARG A 5 8.46 17.23 5.44
C ARG A 5 7.68 18.35 4.79
N SER A 6 6.62 18.00 4.07
CA SER A 6 5.63 18.91 3.52
C SER A 6 4.69 19.46 4.60
N TYR A 7 3.75 20.31 4.22
CA TYR A 7 2.70 20.80 5.12
C TYR A 7 1.77 19.68 5.62
N SER A 8 1.61 18.58 4.86
CA SER A 8 0.86 17.38 5.27
C SER A 8 1.75 16.38 6.04
N GLY A 9 3.01 16.73 6.29
CA GLY A 9 3.99 15.84 6.89
C GLY A 9 4.48 14.75 5.93
N GLY A 10 4.06 14.78 4.66
CA GLY A 10 4.57 13.88 3.63
C GLY A 10 6.05 14.12 3.36
N ASN A 11 6.75 13.09 2.91
CA ASN A 11 8.09 13.24 2.33
C ASN A 11 8.01 13.22 0.80
N TYR A 12 9.16 13.27 0.11
CA TYR A 12 9.22 13.24 -1.35
C TYR A 12 8.38 12.12 -1.99
N PHE A 13 8.40 10.92 -1.41
CA PHE A 13 7.66 9.78 -1.94
C PHE A 13 6.16 9.87 -1.70
N HIS A 14 5.72 10.52 -0.63
CA HIS A 14 4.29 10.78 -0.43
C HIS A 14 3.78 11.73 -1.51
N GLU A 15 4.45 12.86 -1.71
CA GLU A 15 4.05 13.85 -2.73
C GLU A 15 4.10 13.28 -4.14
N THR A 16 5.13 12.49 -4.45
CA THR A 16 5.28 11.87 -5.76
C THR A 16 4.18 10.83 -6.02
N CYS A 17 3.86 9.99 -5.02
CA CYS A 17 2.79 9.00 -5.12
C CYS A 17 1.40 9.65 -5.18
N GLU A 18 1.18 10.71 -4.42
CA GLU A 18 -0.05 11.51 -4.41
C GLU A 18 -0.28 12.19 -5.77
N ALA A 19 0.77 12.74 -6.36
CA ALA A 19 0.72 13.36 -7.69
C ALA A 19 0.62 12.35 -8.85
N GLY A 20 0.75 11.04 -8.60
CA GLY A 20 0.79 10.02 -9.66
C GLY A 20 2.00 10.12 -10.59
N SER A 21 3.09 10.74 -10.14
CA SER A 21 4.22 11.03 -11.02
C SER A 21 5.19 9.85 -11.11
N LEU A 22 4.90 8.90 -12.01
CA LEU A 22 5.79 7.77 -12.30
C LEU A 22 7.21 8.23 -12.68
N ALA A 23 7.33 9.29 -13.50
CA ALA A 23 8.62 9.81 -13.96
C ALA A 23 9.54 10.27 -12.81
N LEU A 24 8.97 10.84 -11.75
CA LEU A 24 9.73 11.26 -10.57
C LEU A 24 10.18 10.06 -9.74
N LEU A 25 9.34 9.02 -9.60
CA LEU A 25 9.74 7.77 -8.95
C LEU A 25 10.85 7.05 -9.72
N MET A 26 10.77 6.95 -11.04
CA MET A 26 11.81 6.33 -11.87
C MET A 26 13.14 7.07 -11.72
N ARG A 27 13.13 8.40 -11.75
CA ARG A 27 14.35 9.19 -11.52
C ARG A 27 14.93 8.96 -10.12
N ALA A 28 14.09 8.78 -9.11
CA ALA A 28 14.55 8.44 -7.78
C ALA A 28 15.14 7.02 -7.74
N GLU A 29 14.53 6.03 -8.42
CA GLU A 29 15.02 4.65 -8.51
C GLU A 29 16.43 4.58 -9.13
N GLU A 30 16.69 5.34 -10.19
CA GLU A 30 17.99 5.37 -10.88
C GLU A 30 19.17 5.77 -10.00
N TRP A 31 18.94 6.56 -8.95
CA TRP A 31 20.00 7.15 -8.11
C TRP A 31 20.12 6.46 -6.74
N MET A 32 19.36 5.40 -6.52
CA MET A 32 19.25 4.69 -5.25
C MET A 32 19.93 3.33 -5.32
N ASP A 33 21.22 3.30 -4.96
CA ASP A 33 22.01 2.06 -4.94
C ASP A 33 21.65 1.13 -3.76
N GLN A 34 20.88 1.61 -2.78
CA GLN A 34 20.49 0.88 -1.57
C GLN A 34 19.03 1.15 -1.20
N PRO A 35 18.32 0.17 -0.60
CA PRO A 35 16.98 0.39 -0.07
C PRO A 35 16.95 1.52 0.97
N ILE A 36 16.01 2.43 0.83
CA ILE A 36 15.79 3.61 1.69
C ILE A 36 14.55 3.43 2.57
N SER A 37 14.42 2.24 3.16
CA SER A 37 13.29 1.86 4.01
C SER A 37 13.02 2.89 5.11
N SER A 38 14.07 3.46 5.73
CA SER A 38 13.97 4.48 6.77
C SER A 38 13.21 5.76 6.38
N ILE A 39 13.07 6.04 5.08
CA ILE A 39 12.28 7.16 4.55
C ILE A 39 10.90 6.67 4.13
N LEU A 40 10.81 5.54 3.43
CA LEU A 40 9.56 5.02 2.86
C LEU A 40 8.57 4.50 3.91
N THR A 41 9.06 4.01 5.05
CA THR A 41 8.20 3.54 6.15
C THR A 41 7.68 4.66 7.05
N ARG A 42 8.15 5.90 6.85
CA ARG A 42 7.65 7.06 7.59
C ARG A 42 6.24 7.40 7.14
N THR A 43 5.44 7.85 8.10
CA THR A 43 4.06 8.25 7.85
C THR A 43 3.92 9.77 7.74
N ASN A 44 2.98 10.24 6.91
CA ASN A 44 2.50 11.62 6.90
C ASN A 44 1.69 11.93 8.19
N TYR A 45 1.12 13.13 8.33
CA TYR A 45 0.32 13.48 9.52
C TYR A 45 -1.03 12.73 9.63
N ASN A 46 -1.49 12.10 8.55
CA ASN A 46 -2.63 11.18 8.58
C ASN A 46 -2.23 9.77 9.04
N GLY A 47 -0.94 9.52 9.30
CA GLY A 47 -0.46 8.20 9.69
C GLY A 47 -0.21 7.27 8.50
N GLU A 48 -0.09 7.78 7.28
CA GLU A 48 0.00 6.97 6.07
C GLU A 48 1.41 6.92 5.53
N GLN A 49 1.90 5.74 5.17
CA GLN A 49 3.06 5.58 4.27
C GLN A 49 2.65 5.83 2.80
N CYS A 50 3.63 6.04 1.91
CA CYS A 50 3.35 6.24 0.48
C CYS A 50 2.64 5.04 -0.19
N THR A 51 2.81 3.82 0.31
CA THR A 51 2.08 2.62 -0.17
C THR A 51 0.57 2.75 0.01
N HIS A 52 0.10 3.34 1.11
CA HIS A 52 -1.33 3.61 1.33
C HIS A 52 -1.88 4.65 0.35
N ILE A 53 -1.10 5.69 0.05
CA ILE A 53 -1.48 6.73 -0.92
C ILE A 53 -1.67 6.11 -2.30
N LEU A 54 -0.77 5.23 -2.73
CA LEU A 54 -0.83 4.58 -4.04
C LEU A 54 -2.10 3.72 -4.24
N VAL A 55 -2.65 3.12 -3.18
CA VAL A 55 -3.88 2.32 -3.29
C VAL A 55 -5.08 3.18 -3.74
N ARG A 56 -5.12 4.43 -3.30
CA ARG A 56 -6.18 5.40 -3.65
C ARG A 56 -5.91 6.12 -4.96
N ASN A 57 -4.71 5.98 -5.51
CA ASN A 57 -4.38 6.60 -6.78
C ASN A 57 -5.11 5.87 -7.91
N LYS A 58 -5.86 6.62 -8.71
CA LYS A 58 -6.64 6.11 -9.86
C LYS A 58 -5.85 6.10 -11.16
N ASP A 59 -4.58 6.47 -11.11
CA ASP A 59 -3.68 6.44 -12.25
C ASP A 59 -3.46 4.98 -12.70
N ILE A 60 -3.39 4.77 -14.01
CA ILE A 60 -3.09 3.49 -14.65
C ILE A 60 -1.72 2.93 -14.24
N TYR A 61 -0.82 3.78 -13.72
CA TYR A 61 0.52 3.39 -13.29
C TYR A 61 0.63 2.99 -11.81
N ALA A 62 -0.47 2.91 -11.04
CA ALA A 62 -0.41 2.63 -9.61
C ALA A 62 0.37 1.34 -9.26
N GLN A 63 0.22 0.26 -10.05
CA GLN A 63 0.98 -0.98 -9.86
C GLN A 63 2.49 -0.79 -10.10
N GLU A 64 2.87 -0.07 -11.15
CA GLU A 64 4.29 0.19 -11.45
C GLU A 64 4.92 1.09 -10.37
N MET A 65 4.20 2.12 -9.93
CA MET A 65 4.63 2.97 -8.84
C MET A 65 4.78 2.17 -7.53
N MET A 66 3.85 1.25 -7.25
CA MET A 66 3.93 0.34 -6.11
C MET A 66 5.19 -0.54 -6.20
N ASN A 67 5.46 -1.12 -7.37
CA ASN A 67 6.65 -1.93 -7.62
C ASN A 67 7.94 -1.15 -7.34
N ILE A 68 8.04 0.10 -7.80
CA ILE A 68 9.23 0.94 -7.58
C ILE A 68 9.43 1.21 -6.08
N VAL A 69 8.38 1.66 -5.36
CA VAL A 69 8.54 1.96 -3.92
C VAL A 69 8.87 0.71 -3.10
N LEU A 70 8.33 -0.46 -3.47
CA LEU A 70 8.66 -1.73 -2.82
C LEU A 70 10.11 -2.15 -3.05
N LYS A 71 10.64 -2.01 -4.27
CA LYS A 71 12.07 -2.23 -4.56
C LYS A 71 12.98 -1.31 -3.74
N LEU A 72 12.54 -0.07 -3.53
CA LEU A 72 13.26 0.90 -2.71
C LEU A 72 13.12 0.65 -1.20
N GLY A 73 12.35 -0.35 -0.78
CA GLY A 73 12.24 -0.79 0.61
C GLY A 73 11.03 -0.25 1.36
N ALA A 74 9.95 0.14 0.66
CA ALA A 74 8.68 0.41 1.31
C ALA A 74 8.08 -0.86 1.92
N ASP A 75 7.31 -0.69 3.00
CA ASP A 75 6.65 -1.81 3.66
C ASP A 75 5.28 -2.08 3.03
N ILE A 76 5.16 -3.25 2.38
CA ILE A 76 3.91 -3.71 1.75
C ILE A 76 2.81 -4.02 2.77
N ASN A 77 3.18 -4.31 4.02
CA ASN A 77 2.28 -4.64 5.11
C ASN A 77 2.17 -3.51 6.15
N GLY A 78 2.71 -2.32 5.85
CA GLY A 78 2.67 -1.17 6.73
C GLY A 78 1.23 -0.87 7.13
N LYS A 79 0.99 -0.53 8.40
CA LYS A 79 -0.34 -0.16 8.88
C LYS A 79 -0.46 1.35 8.93
N GLU A 80 -1.54 1.91 8.37
CA GLU A 80 -1.83 3.34 8.54
C GLU A 80 -2.29 3.67 9.97
N GLY A 81 -2.17 4.93 10.35
CA GLY A 81 -2.28 5.37 11.75
C GLY A 81 -3.70 5.49 12.32
N LEU A 82 -4.75 5.44 11.50
CA LEU A 82 -6.14 5.61 11.93
C LEU A 82 -6.77 4.29 12.35
N GLY A 83 -6.92 3.36 11.41
CA GLY A 83 -7.56 2.05 11.59
C GLY A 83 -6.58 0.90 11.61
N GLY A 84 -5.30 1.15 11.38
CA GLY A 84 -4.29 0.10 11.26
C GLY A 84 -4.39 -0.66 9.95
N PHE A 85 -5.02 -0.08 8.92
CA PHE A 85 -5.23 -0.75 7.64
C PHE A 85 -3.90 -0.92 6.90
N THR A 86 -3.66 -2.11 6.37
CA THR A 86 -2.57 -2.32 5.40
C THR A 86 -2.99 -1.85 4.01
N PRO A 87 -2.05 -1.68 3.05
CA PRO A 87 -2.41 -1.43 1.65
C PRO A 87 -3.47 -2.41 1.11
N LEU A 88 -3.36 -3.69 1.46
CA LEU A 88 -4.32 -4.71 1.03
C LEU A 88 -5.71 -4.54 1.67
N HIS A 89 -5.81 -4.07 2.92
CA HIS A 89 -7.11 -3.68 3.49
C HIS A 89 -7.72 -2.47 2.76
N LEU A 90 -6.90 -1.48 2.41
CA LEU A 90 -7.37 -0.29 1.71
C LEU A 90 -7.94 -0.63 0.32
N CYS A 91 -7.46 -1.69 -0.34
CA CYS A 91 -8.06 -2.16 -1.59
C CYS A 91 -9.54 -2.54 -1.46
N VAL A 92 -9.97 -3.02 -0.27
CA VAL A 92 -11.38 -3.32 0.01
C VAL A 92 -12.21 -2.03 0.14
N TYR A 93 -11.63 -1.01 0.78
CA TYR A 93 -12.29 0.27 0.93
C TYR A 93 -12.46 0.99 -0.42
N GLU A 94 -11.40 1.00 -1.23
CA GLU A 94 -11.35 1.64 -2.54
C GLU A 94 -11.95 0.79 -3.68
N ARG A 95 -12.31 -0.47 -3.41
CA ARG A 95 -12.74 -1.46 -4.41
C ARG A 95 -11.73 -1.62 -5.56
N ASN A 96 -10.45 -1.57 -5.22
CA ASN A 96 -9.35 -1.69 -6.17
C ASN A 96 -8.95 -3.17 -6.32
N TYR A 97 -9.79 -3.92 -7.04
CA TYR A 97 -9.64 -5.37 -7.21
C TYR A 97 -8.36 -5.75 -7.97
N GLU A 98 -7.98 -4.95 -8.95
CA GLU A 98 -6.79 -5.22 -9.77
C GLU A 98 -5.51 -5.10 -8.93
N LEU A 99 -5.38 -4.01 -8.15
CA LEU A 99 -4.26 -3.85 -7.24
C LEU A 99 -4.29 -4.90 -6.11
N ALA A 100 -5.47 -5.29 -5.62
CA ALA A 100 -5.58 -6.36 -4.64
C ALA A 100 -5.03 -7.69 -5.18
N GLU A 101 -5.41 -8.06 -6.41
CA GLU A 101 -4.91 -9.28 -7.06
C GLU A 101 -3.40 -9.22 -7.27
N TRP A 102 -2.87 -8.06 -7.65
CA TRP A 102 -1.43 -7.85 -7.79
C TRP A 102 -0.70 -7.96 -6.45
N LEU A 103 -1.17 -7.26 -5.40
CA LEU A 103 -0.59 -7.27 -4.05
C LEU A 103 -0.59 -8.67 -3.45
N CYS A 104 -1.65 -9.46 -3.65
CA CYS A 104 -1.73 -10.84 -3.17
C CYS A 104 -0.65 -11.77 -3.74
N ARG A 105 -0.03 -11.38 -4.87
CA ARG A 105 1.06 -12.14 -5.51
C ARG A 105 2.44 -11.54 -5.22
N ALA A 106 2.50 -10.39 -4.53
CA ALA A 106 3.74 -9.68 -4.30
C ALA A 106 4.61 -10.39 -3.24
N PRO A 107 5.95 -10.39 -3.38
CA PRO A 107 6.84 -10.97 -2.39
C PRO A 107 6.69 -10.31 -1.01
N GLY A 108 6.59 -11.14 0.04
CA GLY A 108 6.52 -10.66 1.42
C GLY A 108 5.14 -10.14 1.86
N ILE A 109 4.11 -10.23 1.01
CA ILE A 109 2.74 -9.90 1.41
C ILE A 109 2.27 -10.83 2.55
N ASN A 110 1.65 -10.24 3.57
CA ASN A 110 1.02 -10.97 4.66
C ASN A 110 -0.52 -10.90 4.51
N LEU A 111 -1.10 -11.96 3.94
CA LEU A 111 -2.56 -12.07 3.75
C LEU A 111 -3.34 -12.12 5.07
N GLU A 112 -2.67 -12.51 6.16
CA GLU A 112 -3.24 -12.67 7.50
C GLU A 112 -2.95 -11.44 8.40
N ALA A 113 -2.43 -10.35 7.82
CA ALA A 113 -2.28 -9.10 8.56
C ALA A 113 -3.65 -8.61 9.03
N THR A 114 -3.71 -8.12 10.27
CA THR A 114 -4.94 -7.60 10.87
C THR A 114 -4.93 -6.08 10.99
N ASN A 115 -6.07 -5.42 10.87
CA ASN A 115 -6.22 -4.02 11.25
C ASN A 115 -6.24 -3.83 12.79
N PHE A 116 -6.48 -2.62 13.29
CA PHE A 116 -6.58 -2.37 14.75
C PHE A 116 -7.85 -2.93 15.40
N ALA A 117 -8.89 -3.24 14.61
CA ALA A 117 -10.05 -3.99 15.08
C ALA A 117 -9.79 -5.51 15.17
N GLY A 118 -8.59 -5.97 14.79
CA GLY A 118 -8.21 -7.39 14.82
C GLY A 118 -8.71 -8.19 13.61
N GLN A 119 -9.24 -7.52 12.58
CA GLN A 119 -9.83 -8.17 11.40
C GLN A 119 -8.76 -8.40 10.35
N THR A 120 -8.73 -9.59 9.74
CA THR A 120 -7.96 -9.83 8.51
C THR A 120 -8.59 -9.10 7.32
N VAL A 121 -7.88 -9.04 6.20
CA VAL A 121 -8.45 -8.48 4.96
C VAL A 121 -9.69 -9.27 4.53
N TYR A 122 -9.69 -10.60 4.70
CA TYR A 122 -10.83 -11.44 4.35
C TYR A 122 -12.06 -11.12 5.21
N GLN A 123 -11.89 -11.03 6.53
CA GLN A 123 -12.97 -10.67 7.45
C GLN A 123 -13.52 -9.26 7.18
N PHE A 124 -12.63 -8.31 6.90
CA PHE A 124 -13.04 -6.96 6.53
C PHE A 124 -13.81 -6.91 5.20
N ALA A 125 -13.42 -7.72 4.21
CA ALA A 125 -14.16 -7.86 2.96
C ALA A 125 -15.52 -8.54 3.16
N LEU A 126 -15.58 -9.55 4.04
CA LEU A 126 -16.82 -10.23 4.40
C LEU A 126 -17.84 -9.26 5.02
N GLU A 127 -17.42 -8.43 5.98
CA GLU A 127 -18.29 -7.42 6.60
C GLU A 127 -18.82 -6.38 5.59
N ARG A 128 -18.01 -6.04 4.58
CA ARG A 128 -18.39 -5.11 3.52
C ARG A 128 -19.14 -5.79 2.37
N ASN A 129 -19.37 -7.10 2.45
CA ASN A 129 -19.97 -7.92 1.41
C ASN A 129 -19.24 -7.78 0.05
N ASP A 130 -17.91 -7.68 0.09
CA ASP A 130 -17.05 -7.56 -1.09
C ASP A 130 -16.60 -8.94 -1.59
N ILE A 131 -17.51 -9.60 -2.30
CA ILE A 131 -17.32 -10.96 -2.82
C ILE A 131 -16.10 -11.06 -3.75
N GLN A 132 -15.78 -9.99 -4.49
CA GLN A 132 -14.69 -10.01 -5.45
C GLN A 132 -13.32 -10.03 -4.76
N ILE A 133 -13.11 -9.19 -3.74
CA ILE A 133 -11.91 -9.28 -2.91
C ILE A 133 -11.81 -10.62 -2.19
N MET A 134 -12.92 -11.11 -1.62
CA MET A 134 -12.94 -12.41 -0.95
C MET A 134 -12.46 -13.53 -1.88
N GLU A 135 -12.87 -13.51 -3.15
CA GLU A 135 -12.43 -14.48 -4.14
C GLU A 135 -10.95 -14.34 -4.50
N ILE A 136 -10.46 -13.10 -4.64
CA ILE A 136 -9.03 -12.83 -4.87
C ILE A 136 -8.18 -13.40 -3.73
N LEU A 137 -8.55 -13.11 -2.48
CA LEU A 137 -7.86 -13.60 -1.29
C LEU A 137 -7.91 -15.12 -1.18
N ARG A 138 -9.07 -15.74 -1.46
CA ARG A 138 -9.22 -17.19 -1.49
C ARG A 138 -8.29 -17.85 -2.50
N LYS A 139 -8.20 -17.31 -3.71
CA LYS A 139 -7.28 -17.80 -4.76
C LYS A 139 -5.83 -17.61 -4.38
N ALA A 140 -5.52 -16.55 -3.63
CA ALA A 140 -4.17 -16.29 -3.11
C ALA A 140 -3.79 -17.18 -1.91
N GLY A 141 -4.73 -17.96 -1.37
CA GLY A 141 -4.49 -18.87 -0.25
C GLY A 141 -4.65 -18.24 1.13
N ALA A 142 -5.33 -17.10 1.24
CA ALA A 142 -5.71 -16.51 2.53
C ALA A 142 -6.68 -17.44 3.29
N LYS A 143 -6.66 -17.38 4.62
CA LYS A 143 -7.64 -18.09 5.44
C LYS A 143 -9.02 -17.44 5.30
N CYS A 144 -9.99 -18.25 4.87
CA CYS A 144 -11.38 -17.82 4.70
C CYS A 144 -12.20 -18.09 5.97
N GLU A 145 -11.77 -17.53 7.09
CA GLU A 145 -12.49 -17.62 8.36
C GLU A 145 -13.45 -16.42 8.50
N PRO A 146 -14.67 -16.63 9.04
CA PRO A 146 -15.61 -15.55 9.30
C PRO A 146 -15.14 -14.59 10.41
#